data_AF-A0A947T2J5-F1
#
_entry.id   AF-A0A947T2J5-F1
#
_cell.length_a   1.000
_cell.length_b   1.000
_cell.length_c   1.000
_cell.angle_alpha   90.00
_cell.angle_beta   90.00
_cell.angle_gamma   90.00
#
_symmetry.space_group_name_H-M   'P 1'
#
loop_
_entity.id
_entity.type
_entity.pdbx_description
1 polymer ?
#
loop_
_entity_poly.entity_id
_entity_poly.type
_entity_poly.pdbx_seq_one_letter_code
_entity_poly.pdbx_strand_id
1 'polypeptide(L)'
;DTIEDDFATATAVLGPGGERLDFTIDLAPDRATQVQTRLRNYHIDETDLQALYRTTESLRSQGVTVVLAELPAPDRYVALHPEGALDMARAHEAIRAIAEILEIPVIDLRYGYTDDDFVDYTHLDQAAAADLTTRLTTALTTTPPPAGPGETTTTSTPAAGPPLDTARRAYRTIESLHHPLTGGGELLRVPDHWFRRFGYVHEWNAAWHRQLGNEFDVVFLGSSMMLYAGDPRVFTELDAAGRNAYNASVPGSYPEDQRMWVEEFVLPSFSPSLVVWGLATRDIQAFDDGEGGCLFPTTVWDKMVRVREKAFAPIDALDGVPWHDLYFAETLTDDADPLIRAEISTLGDRIDYGDGPVIEETPFPEASRALFRSASAALALQEDEEGPALEEMQVCQERYGPIADTIEWLVGQGVDVLVVGMPMDDRQAGRLPQGRAQQIEIHAEIGRVAVEAGAIGFIDLGEAFPDESFTDVGVHLSYPASRQFTEIVVEELRAIGR
;
A
#
# COMPACT_ATOMS: atom_id res chain seq x y z
N ASP A 1 -3.14 -8.46 -34.60
CA ASP A 1 -2.94 -7.15 -33.96
C ASP A 1 -2.05 -7.42 -32.76
N THR A 2 -0.77 -7.04 -32.87
CA THR A 2 0.26 -7.28 -31.85
C THR A 2 0.49 -6.01 -31.04
N ILE A 3 0.98 -6.15 -29.80
CA ILE A 3 1.40 -5.02 -28.96
C ILE A 3 2.41 -4.09 -29.68
N GLU A 4 3.24 -4.67 -30.56
CA GLU A 4 4.19 -3.92 -31.39
C GLU A 4 3.50 -2.99 -32.40
N ASP A 5 2.38 -3.41 -32.99
CA ASP A 5 1.58 -2.58 -33.89
C ASP A 5 0.90 -1.42 -33.13
N ASP A 6 0.47 -1.67 -31.89
CA ASP A 6 -0.12 -0.64 -31.02
C ASP A 6 0.92 0.41 -30.61
N PHE A 7 2.13 0.00 -30.22
CA PHE A 7 3.23 0.93 -29.91
C PHE A 7 3.71 1.71 -31.14
N ALA A 8 3.79 1.07 -32.30
CA ALA A 8 4.13 1.76 -33.55
C ALA A 8 3.06 2.80 -33.92
N THR A 9 1.78 2.48 -33.69
CA THR A 9 0.66 3.41 -33.90
C THR A 9 0.73 4.56 -32.91
N ALA A 10 0.95 4.30 -31.61
CA ALA A 10 1.10 5.32 -30.57
C ALA A 10 2.29 6.26 -30.86
N THR A 11 3.45 5.72 -31.24
CA THR A 11 4.65 6.51 -31.57
C THR A 11 4.45 7.37 -32.81
N ALA A 12 3.57 6.97 -33.74
CA ALA A 12 3.24 7.75 -34.92
C ALA A 12 2.33 8.97 -34.61
N VAL A 13 1.63 8.95 -33.47
CA VAL A 13 0.65 9.96 -33.09
C VAL A 13 0.99 10.75 -31.83
N LEU A 14 1.99 10.30 -31.05
CA LEU A 14 2.49 10.99 -29.86
C LEU A 14 3.87 11.63 -30.12
N GLY A 15 4.12 12.74 -29.44
CA GLY A 15 5.38 13.47 -29.50
C GLY A 15 6.38 12.97 -28.46
N PRO A 16 7.60 13.52 -28.46
CA PRO A 16 8.66 13.08 -27.56
C PRO A 16 8.36 13.29 -26.07
N GLY A 17 7.34 14.08 -25.71
CA GLY A 17 6.85 14.24 -24.34
C GLY A 17 5.51 13.55 -24.08
N GLY A 18 5.08 12.63 -24.95
CA GLY A 18 3.78 11.95 -24.85
C GLY A 18 2.59 12.82 -25.29
N GLU A 19 2.84 14.04 -25.80
CA GLU A 19 1.77 14.91 -26.29
C GLU A 19 1.16 14.34 -27.56
N ARG A 20 -0.16 14.40 -27.69
CA ARG A 20 -0.82 14.00 -28.94
C ARG A 20 -0.42 14.98 -30.05
N LEU A 21 0.26 14.48 -31.08
CA LEU A 21 0.63 15.22 -32.29
C LEU A 21 -0.46 15.12 -33.35
N ASP A 22 -1.27 14.08 -33.30
CA ASP A 22 -2.37 13.87 -34.22
C ASP A 22 -3.68 14.49 -33.66
N PHE A 23 -3.94 15.75 -33.97
CA PHE A 23 -5.24 16.37 -33.67
C PHE A 23 -6.33 15.90 -34.65
N THR A 24 -6.31 14.60 -34.99
CA THR A 24 -7.25 13.98 -35.90
C THR A 24 -8.58 13.78 -35.18
N ILE A 25 -9.65 14.27 -35.80
CA ILE A 25 -11.00 14.14 -35.25
C ILE A 25 -11.40 12.65 -35.23
N ASP A 26 -11.69 12.12 -34.04
CA ASP A 26 -12.25 10.80 -33.80
C ASP A 26 -13.54 10.90 -32.96
N LEU A 27 -14.65 10.99 -33.68
CA LEU A 27 -16.00 11.01 -33.13
C LEU A 27 -16.80 9.79 -33.59
N ALA A 28 -16.10 8.68 -33.83
CA ALA A 28 -16.73 7.47 -34.33
C ALA A 28 -17.70 6.88 -33.28
N PRO A 29 -18.84 6.28 -33.69
CA PRO A 29 -19.84 5.76 -32.74
C PRO A 29 -19.32 4.67 -31.79
N ASP A 30 -18.35 3.89 -32.21
CA ASP A 30 -17.64 2.91 -31.38
C ASP A 30 -16.84 3.59 -30.27
N ARG A 31 -16.19 4.73 -30.54
CA ARG A 31 -15.52 5.53 -29.52
C ARG A 31 -16.49 6.01 -28.44
N ALA A 32 -17.67 6.49 -28.85
CA ALA A 32 -18.75 6.86 -27.92
C ALA A 32 -19.16 5.69 -27.02
N THR A 33 -19.29 4.49 -27.62
CA THR A 33 -19.67 3.26 -26.91
C THR A 33 -18.61 2.82 -25.90
N GLN A 34 -17.33 2.95 -26.26
CA GLN A 34 -16.21 2.67 -25.35
C GLN A 34 -16.23 3.59 -24.13
N VAL A 35 -16.35 4.90 -24.36
CA VAL A 35 -16.42 5.90 -23.28
C VAL A 35 -17.64 5.66 -22.39
N GLN A 36 -18.82 5.44 -22.98
CA GLN A 36 -20.04 5.14 -22.23
C GLN A 36 -19.92 3.85 -21.41
N THR A 37 -19.23 2.83 -21.93
CA THR A 37 -19.00 1.57 -21.20
C THR A 37 -18.14 1.81 -19.96
N ARG A 38 -17.10 2.65 -20.06
CA ARG A 38 -16.25 3.06 -18.92
C ARG A 38 -17.05 3.87 -17.90
N LEU A 39 -17.96 4.72 -18.34
CA LEU A 39 -18.78 5.59 -17.48
C LEU A 39 -20.03 4.91 -16.90
N ARG A 40 -20.38 3.68 -17.29
CA ARG A 40 -21.66 3.04 -16.93
C ARG A 40 -21.92 2.98 -15.43
N ASN A 41 -20.88 2.82 -14.62
CA ASN A 41 -20.96 2.78 -13.16
C ASN A 41 -20.19 3.95 -12.52
N TYR A 42 -20.14 5.08 -13.23
CA TYR A 42 -19.43 6.26 -12.75
C TYR A 42 -19.95 6.69 -11.38
N HIS A 43 -19.02 6.84 -10.47
CA HIS A 43 -19.16 7.53 -9.19
C HIS A 43 -17.81 8.15 -8.88
N ILE A 44 -17.80 9.16 -8.02
CA ILE A 44 -16.54 9.74 -7.55
C ILE A 44 -15.94 8.75 -6.57
N ASP A 45 -14.77 8.21 -6.89
CA ASP A 45 -14.05 7.30 -6.00
C ASP A 45 -13.40 8.10 -4.87
N GLU A 46 -13.68 7.72 -3.62
CA GLU A 46 -13.09 8.36 -2.45
C GLU A 46 -11.56 8.17 -2.41
N THR A 47 -11.07 7.07 -2.97
CA THR A 47 -9.64 6.75 -3.05
C THR A 47 -8.92 7.75 -3.95
N ASP A 48 -9.53 8.14 -5.07
CA ASP A 48 -8.98 9.14 -5.99
C ASP A 48 -8.92 10.53 -5.34
N LEU A 49 -9.96 10.90 -4.58
CA LEU A 49 -9.97 12.15 -3.81
C LEU A 49 -8.89 12.17 -2.72
N GLN A 50 -8.69 11.04 -2.02
CA GLN A 50 -7.62 10.91 -1.03
C GLN A 50 -6.22 10.94 -1.66
N ALA A 51 -6.05 10.32 -2.83
CA ALA A 51 -4.80 10.39 -3.58
C ALA A 51 -4.49 11.84 -3.99
N LEU A 52 -5.47 12.56 -4.56
CA LEU A 52 -5.34 13.98 -4.90
C LEU A 52 -4.92 14.83 -3.69
N TYR A 53 -5.58 14.63 -2.55
CA TYR A 53 -5.24 15.31 -1.29
C TYR A 53 -3.79 15.05 -0.87
N ARG A 54 -3.38 13.77 -0.78
CA ARG A 54 -2.05 13.36 -0.31
C ARG A 54 -0.94 13.82 -1.25
N THR A 55 -1.12 13.68 -2.56
CA THR A 55 -0.16 14.16 -3.56
C THR A 55 0.02 15.66 -3.46
N THR A 56 -1.08 16.41 -3.31
CA THR A 56 -1.03 17.87 -3.15
C THR A 56 -0.30 18.27 -1.87
N GLU A 57 -0.61 17.62 -0.75
CA GLU A 57 0.05 17.88 0.53
C GLU A 57 1.56 17.56 0.48
N SER A 58 1.92 16.41 -0.10
CA SER A 58 3.32 15.97 -0.26
C SER A 58 4.13 16.92 -1.14
N LEU A 59 3.56 17.42 -2.24
CA LEU A 59 4.23 18.43 -3.06
C LEU A 59 4.43 19.74 -2.28
N ARG A 60 3.43 20.17 -1.52
CA ARG A 60 3.53 21.39 -0.69
C ARG A 60 4.56 21.27 0.41
N SER A 61 4.66 20.12 1.08
CA SER A 61 5.65 19.90 2.14
C SER A 61 7.09 19.96 1.61
N GLN A 62 7.28 19.66 0.32
CA GLN A 62 8.54 19.82 -0.41
C GLN A 62 8.78 21.26 -0.91
N GLY A 63 7.92 22.22 -0.54
CA GLY A 63 8.02 23.61 -0.98
C GLY A 63 7.53 23.86 -2.41
N VAL A 64 6.86 22.89 -3.04
CA VAL A 64 6.25 23.07 -4.36
C VAL A 64 4.94 23.85 -4.20
N THR A 65 4.79 24.92 -4.98
CA THR A 65 3.51 25.62 -5.07
C THR A 65 2.56 24.81 -5.94
N VAL A 66 1.49 24.29 -5.33
CA VAL A 66 0.47 23.52 -6.04
C VAL A 66 -0.75 24.40 -6.32
N VAL A 67 -1.29 24.26 -7.54
CA VAL A 67 -2.53 24.88 -7.99
C VAL A 67 -3.34 23.80 -8.70
N LEU A 68 -4.63 23.70 -8.42
CA LEU A 68 -5.50 22.78 -9.14
C LEU A 68 -6.17 23.50 -10.31
N ALA A 69 -6.12 22.93 -11.51
CA ALA A 69 -6.79 23.47 -12.68
C ALA A 69 -7.96 22.58 -13.08
N GLU A 70 -9.18 23.12 -13.10
CA GLU A 70 -10.35 22.39 -13.60
C GLU A 70 -10.45 22.56 -15.12
N LEU A 71 -10.24 21.48 -15.85
CA LEU A 71 -10.21 21.46 -17.31
C LEU A 71 -11.61 21.40 -17.92
N PRO A 72 -11.79 21.91 -19.17
CA PRO A 72 -13.06 21.81 -19.88
C PRO A 72 -13.35 20.36 -20.33
N ALA A 73 -14.63 20.02 -20.42
CA ALA A 73 -15.11 18.78 -21.03
C ALA A 73 -16.16 19.12 -22.09
N PRO A 74 -16.20 18.41 -23.23
CA PRO A 74 -17.19 18.67 -24.26
C PRO A 74 -18.57 18.18 -23.83
N ASP A 75 -19.64 18.86 -24.27
CA ASP A 75 -21.03 18.52 -23.93
C ASP A 75 -21.37 17.08 -24.33
N ARG A 76 -20.81 16.60 -25.45
CA ARG A 76 -20.98 15.19 -25.85
C ARG A 76 -20.43 14.17 -24.86
N TYR A 77 -19.35 14.48 -24.13
CA TYR A 77 -18.80 13.59 -23.11
C TYR A 77 -19.61 13.68 -21.83
N VAL A 78 -19.98 14.90 -21.43
CA VAL A 78 -20.89 15.12 -20.31
C VAL A 78 -22.18 14.35 -20.51
N ALA A 79 -22.73 14.30 -21.73
CA ALA A 79 -23.93 13.53 -22.04
C ALA A 79 -23.78 12.00 -21.94
N LEU A 80 -22.56 11.46 -21.89
CA LEU A 80 -22.32 10.02 -21.71
C LEU A 80 -22.29 9.58 -20.24
N HIS A 81 -22.20 10.53 -19.29
CA HIS A 81 -22.28 10.23 -17.86
C HIS A 81 -23.70 9.76 -17.46
N PRO A 82 -23.84 8.82 -16.50
CA PRO A 82 -25.14 8.36 -16.02
C PRO A 82 -26.07 9.49 -15.55
N GLU A 83 -25.54 10.50 -14.86
CA GLU A 83 -26.30 11.68 -14.42
C GLU A 83 -25.88 12.97 -15.16
N GLY A 84 -25.17 12.82 -16.29
CA GLY A 84 -24.80 13.92 -17.16
C GLY A 84 -23.97 15.00 -16.47
N ALA A 85 -24.43 16.26 -16.58
CA ALA A 85 -23.77 17.41 -15.97
C ALA A 85 -23.74 17.37 -14.43
N LEU A 86 -24.62 16.61 -13.79
CA LEU A 86 -24.64 16.50 -12.33
C LEU A 86 -23.42 15.73 -11.80
N ASP A 87 -22.99 14.68 -12.51
CA ASP A 87 -21.78 13.92 -12.18
C ASP A 87 -20.52 14.78 -12.25
N MET A 88 -20.41 15.59 -13.31
CA MET A 88 -19.32 16.56 -13.46
C MET A 88 -19.35 17.62 -12.35
N ALA A 89 -20.52 18.17 -12.03
CA ALA A 89 -20.67 19.19 -10.99
C ALA A 89 -20.21 18.67 -9.62
N ARG A 90 -20.57 17.42 -9.27
CA ARG A 90 -20.12 16.79 -8.02
C ARG A 90 -18.60 16.58 -8.00
N ALA A 91 -17.99 16.16 -9.11
CA ALA A 91 -16.55 15.98 -9.18
C ALA A 91 -15.79 17.30 -8.97
N HIS A 92 -16.26 18.37 -9.61
CA HIS A 92 -15.72 19.72 -9.41
C HIS A 92 -15.89 20.23 -7.97
N GLU A 93 -17.05 19.99 -7.35
CA GLU A 93 -17.28 20.35 -5.94
C GLU A 93 -16.32 19.62 -5.00
N ALA A 94 -16.07 18.32 -5.23
CA ALA A 94 -15.13 17.54 -4.44
C ALA A 94 -13.68 18.03 -4.58
N ILE A 95 -13.22 18.34 -5.80
CA ILE A 95 -11.89 18.91 -6.06
C ILE A 95 -11.74 20.27 -5.36
N ARG A 96 -12.76 21.13 -5.42
CA ARG A 96 -12.75 22.44 -4.75
C ARG A 96 -12.73 22.32 -3.23
N ALA A 97 -13.43 21.34 -2.67
CA ALA A 97 -13.40 21.08 -1.24
C ALA A 97 -11.98 20.69 -0.78
N ILE A 98 -11.27 19.85 -1.53
CA ILE A 98 -9.87 19.52 -1.26
C ILE A 98 -8.99 20.77 -1.32
N ALA A 99 -9.17 21.60 -2.36
CA ALA A 99 -8.41 22.84 -2.50
C ALA A 99 -8.65 23.82 -1.35
N GLU A 100 -9.90 23.94 -0.87
CA GLU A 100 -10.27 24.75 0.28
C GLU A 100 -9.61 24.24 1.56
N ILE A 101 -9.64 22.93 1.81
CA ILE A 101 -8.99 22.30 2.99
C ILE A 101 -7.48 22.56 2.98
N LEU A 102 -6.85 22.44 1.81
CA LEU A 102 -5.41 22.64 1.66
C LEU A 102 -5.05 24.12 1.48
N GLU A 103 -6.01 25.04 1.47
CA GLU A 103 -5.79 26.47 1.22
C GLU A 103 -4.98 26.73 -0.06
N ILE A 104 -5.22 25.95 -1.12
CA ILE A 104 -4.56 26.13 -2.42
C ILE A 104 -5.50 26.76 -3.46
N PRO A 105 -4.98 27.51 -4.44
CA PRO A 105 -5.79 28.09 -5.49
C PRO A 105 -6.39 27.02 -6.42
N VAL A 106 -7.61 27.30 -6.89
CA VAL A 106 -8.24 26.58 -8.03
C VAL A 106 -8.38 27.53 -9.20
N ILE A 107 -7.88 27.12 -10.37
CA ILE A 107 -8.08 27.83 -11.63
C ILE A 107 -9.22 27.15 -12.39
N ASP A 108 -10.35 27.85 -12.54
CA ASP A 108 -11.51 27.37 -13.27
C ASP A 108 -11.34 27.65 -14.78
N LEU A 109 -11.00 26.61 -15.55
CA LEU A 109 -10.86 26.67 -17.02
C LEU A 109 -11.99 25.94 -17.75
N ARG A 110 -13.05 25.55 -17.04
CA ARG A 110 -14.11 24.67 -17.56
C ARG A 110 -14.93 25.30 -18.70
N TYR A 111 -15.03 26.63 -18.71
CA TYR A 111 -15.89 27.36 -19.63
C TYR A 111 -15.12 27.99 -20.79
N GLY A 112 -15.84 28.26 -21.88
CA GLY A 112 -15.31 28.92 -23.08
C GLY A 112 -14.92 27.97 -24.20
N TYR A 113 -15.25 26.69 -24.07
CA TYR A 113 -15.06 25.66 -25.08
C TYR A 113 -16.40 25.02 -25.42
N THR A 114 -16.50 24.56 -26.65
CA THR A 114 -17.64 23.87 -27.23
C THR A 114 -17.19 22.52 -27.76
N ASP A 115 -18.15 21.70 -28.19
CA ASP A 115 -17.87 20.43 -28.85
C ASP A 115 -16.93 20.53 -30.07
N ASP A 116 -16.92 21.66 -30.78
CA ASP A 116 -16.05 21.84 -31.96
C ASP A 116 -14.57 22.06 -31.59
N ASP A 117 -14.29 22.36 -30.32
CA ASP A 117 -12.94 22.61 -29.80
C ASP A 117 -12.21 21.32 -29.37
N PHE A 118 -12.82 20.15 -29.57
CA PHE A 118 -12.29 18.85 -29.16
C PHE A 118 -12.18 17.91 -30.36
N VAL A 119 -11.07 17.17 -30.43
CA VAL A 119 -10.84 16.17 -31.48
C VAL A 119 -11.55 14.86 -31.20
N ASP A 120 -11.85 14.56 -29.94
CA ASP A 120 -12.62 13.39 -29.55
C ASP A 120 -13.59 13.71 -28.39
N TYR A 121 -13.86 12.73 -27.53
CA TYR A 121 -14.71 12.90 -26.35
C TYR A 121 -13.98 13.54 -25.17
N THR A 122 -12.66 13.65 -25.14
CA THR A 122 -11.91 14.10 -23.95
C THR A 122 -10.79 15.09 -24.24
N HIS A 123 -10.29 15.17 -25.47
CA HIS A 123 -9.10 15.96 -25.83
C HIS A 123 -9.44 17.18 -26.67
N LEU A 124 -8.91 18.34 -26.28
CA LEU A 124 -8.97 19.57 -27.06
C LEU A 124 -8.22 19.43 -28.39
N ASP A 125 -8.64 20.21 -29.39
CA ASP A 125 -7.87 20.39 -30.60
C ASP A 125 -6.63 21.29 -30.38
N GLN A 126 -5.79 21.43 -31.41
CA GLN A 126 -4.54 22.17 -31.29
C GLN A 126 -4.76 23.65 -30.96
N ALA A 127 -5.78 24.28 -31.57
CA ALA A 127 -6.04 25.71 -31.38
C ALA A 127 -6.60 25.97 -29.98
N ALA A 128 -7.52 25.12 -29.53
CA ALA A 128 -8.14 25.21 -28.22
C ALA A 128 -7.16 24.84 -27.09
N ALA A 129 -6.28 23.86 -27.28
CA ALA A 129 -5.21 23.56 -26.33
C ALA A 129 -4.22 24.74 -26.17
N ALA A 130 -3.92 25.46 -27.26
CA ALA A 130 -3.09 26.67 -27.22
C ALA A 130 -3.78 27.83 -26.48
N ASP A 131 -5.09 28.00 -26.67
CA ASP A 131 -5.89 28.97 -25.91
C ASP A 131 -5.93 28.61 -24.42
N LEU A 132 -6.20 27.34 -24.08
CA LEU A 132 -6.19 26.82 -22.71
C LEU A 132 -4.86 27.11 -22.01
N THR A 133 -3.74 26.82 -22.69
CA THR A 133 -2.39 27.09 -22.18
C THR A 133 -2.18 28.58 -21.91
N THR A 134 -2.65 29.45 -22.80
CA THR A 134 -2.57 30.91 -22.65
C THR A 134 -3.39 31.39 -21.45
N ARG A 135 -4.61 30.86 -21.27
CA ARG A 135 -5.50 31.17 -20.14
C ARG A 135 -4.92 30.68 -18.82
N LEU A 136 -4.38 29.46 -18.77
CA LEU A 136 -3.72 28.91 -17.60
C LEU A 136 -2.50 29.75 -17.20
N THR A 137 -1.63 30.08 -18.15
CA THR A 137 -0.46 30.95 -17.91
C THR A 137 -0.86 32.32 -17.39
N THR A 138 -1.91 32.91 -17.96
CA THR A 138 -2.46 34.19 -17.49
C THR A 138 -2.99 34.07 -16.05
N ALA A 139 -3.77 33.03 -15.76
CA ALA A 139 -4.28 32.80 -14.42
C ALA A 139 -3.16 32.60 -13.39
N LEU A 140 -2.14 31.79 -13.70
CA LEU A 140 -0.98 31.56 -12.84
C LEU A 140 -0.17 32.85 -12.56
N THR A 141 -0.05 33.74 -13.55
CA THR A 141 0.70 35.00 -13.38
C THR A 141 -0.10 36.12 -12.69
N THR A 142 -1.42 36.05 -12.73
CA THR A 142 -2.32 37.03 -12.08
C THR A 142 -2.77 36.60 -10.68
N THR A 143 -2.69 35.31 -10.37
CA THR A 143 -2.99 34.78 -9.04
C THR A 143 -1.82 35.12 -8.12
N PRO A 144 -2.03 35.89 -7.03
CA PRO A 144 -0.98 36.13 -6.06
C PRO A 144 -0.45 34.78 -5.56
N PRO A 145 0.87 34.60 -5.40
CA PRO A 145 1.39 33.38 -4.81
C PRO A 145 0.70 33.15 -3.46
N PRO A 146 0.33 31.90 -3.13
CA PRO A 146 -0.23 31.60 -1.81
C PRO A 146 0.73 32.18 -0.77
N ALA A 147 0.18 32.81 0.27
CA ALA A 147 1.00 33.34 1.35
C ALA A 147 1.92 32.21 1.84
N GLY A 148 3.23 32.39 1.67
CA GLY A 148 4.19 31.33 1.97
C GLY A 148 4.03 30.85 3.42
N PRO A 149 4.43 29.61 3.73
CA PRO A 149 4.22 28.99 5.04
C PRO A 149 4.93 29.67 6.24
N GLY A 150 5.40 30.90 6.13
CA GLY A 150 5.98 31.63 7.26
C GLY A 150 6.31 33.08 6.98
N GLU A 151 5.41 33.99 7.37
CA GLU A 151 5.76 35.19 8.14
C GLU A 151 4.51 35.78 8.82
N THR A 152 3.87 35.00 9.71
CA THR A 152 2.81 35.51 10.60
C THR A 152 3.41 36.39 11.69
N THR A 153 3.76 37.61 11.32
CA THR A 153 4.10 38.68 12.28
C THR A 153 2.93 39.66 12.40
N THR A 154 1.81 39.27 13.02
CA THR A 154 0.86 40.26 13.58
C THR A 154 -0.11 39.66 14.58
N THR A 155 -0.17 40.30 15.75
CA THR A 155 -1.30 40.28 16.68
C THR A 155 -2.60 40.69 15.98
N SER A 156 -3.46 39.72 15.69
CA SER A 156 -4.88 39.98 15.38
C SER A 156 -5.76 38.99 16.15
N THR A 157 -6.75 39.55 16.85
CA THR A 157 -7.85 38.85 17.53
C THR A 157 -8.46 37.77 16.62
N PRO A 158 -8.75 36.56 17.11
CA PRO A 158 -9.27 35.48 16.28
C PRO A 158 -10.65 35.86 15.75
N ALA A 159 -10.76 35.98 14.42
CA ALA A 159 -12.04 35.95 13.74
C ALA A 159 -12.62 34.53 13.84
N ALA A 160 -13.92 34.43 14.11
CA ALA A 160 -14.62 33.16 14.14
C ALA A 160 -14.42 32.44 12.79
N GLY A 161 -13.87 31.23 12.84
CA GLY A 161 -13.73 30.36 11.67
C GLY A 161 -15.08 30.07 11.01
N PRO A 162 -15.09 29.57 9.76
CA PRO A 162 -16.32 29.25 9.06
C PRO A 162 -17.18 28.27 9.87
N PRO A 163 -18.52 28.40 9.84
CA PRO A 163 -19.38 27.58 10.67
C PRO A 163 -19.26 26.10 10.31
N LEU A 164 -19.27 25.25 11.36
CA LEU A 164 -19.31 23.77 11.35
C LEU A 164 -20.31 23.13 10.36
N ASP A 165 -21.22 23.92 9.78
CA ASP A 165 -22.28 23.49 8.86
C ASP A 165 -21.82 23.23 7.42
N THR A 166 -20.63 23.69 7.01
CA THR A 166 -20.06 23.35 5.68
C THR A 166 -19.45 21.94 5.71
N ALA A 167 -18.62 21.64 6.71
CA ALA A 167 -18.05 20.30 6.92
C ALA A 167 -19.15 19.24 7.17
N ARG A 168 -20.22 19.58 7.92
CA ARG A 168 -21.36 18.68 8.14
C ARG A 168 -22.19 18.39 6.88
N ARG A 169 -22.19 19.27 5.87
CA ARG A 169 -22.91 19.06 4.60
C ARG A 169 -22.15 18.15 3.64
N ALA A 170 -20.82 18.27 3.59
CA ALA A 170 -19.96 17.32 2.90
C ALA A 170 -20.11 15.90 3.50
N TYR A 171 -20.14 15.80 4.83
CA TYR A 171 -20.24 14.52 5.55
C TYR A 171 -21.57 13.75 5.33
N ARG A 172 -22.71 14.45 5.23
CA ARG A 172 -24.03 13.79 5.02
C ARG A 172 -24.26 13.32 3.59
N THR A 173 -23.51 13.85 2.63
CA THR A 173 -23.59 13.42 1.23
C THR A 173 -22.95 12.03 1.07
N ILE A 174 -21.87 11.77 1.82
CA ILE A 174 -21.11 10.50 1.86
C ILE A 174 -21.93 9.38 2.54
N GLU A 175 -22.63 9.68 3.63
CA GLU A 175 -23.43 8.69 4.39
C GLU A 175 -24.66 8.14 3.62
N SER A 176 -25.13 8.83 2.57
CA SER A 176 -26.37 8.49 1.86
C SER A 176 -26.21 7.50 0.70
N LEU A 177 -24.97 7.08 0.37
CA LEU A 177 -24.64 6.27 -0.81
C LEU A 177 -24.47 4.76 -0.57
N HIS A 178 -24.74 4.25 0.64
CA HIS A 178 -24.62 2.82 0.93
C HIS A 178 -25.93 2.04 0.66
N HIS A 179 -25.96 1.27 -0.43
CA HIS A 179 -26.96 0.22 -0.69
C HIS A 179 -26.22 -1.10 -1.03
N PRO A 180 -26.59 -2.26 -0.45
CA PRO A 180 -25.81 -3.49 -0.62
C PRO A 180 -26.13 -4.18 -1.94
N LEU A 181 -25.10 -4.49 -2.73
CA LEU A 181 -25.19 -5.33 -3.92
C LEU A 181 -24.96 -6.79 -3.52
N THR A 182 -26.02 -7.60 -3.62
CA THR A 182 -25.94 -9.07 -3.63
C THR A 182 -25.96 -9.54 -5.09
N GLY A 183 -24.90 -10.19 -5.55
CA GLY A 183 -24.85 -10.73 -6.92
C GLY A 183 -23.68 -11.68 -7.12
N GLY A 184 -23.96 -12.98 -7.09
CA GLY A 184 -22.99 -14.06 -7.19
C GLY A 184 -22.26 -14.14 -8.52
N GLY A 185 -20.93 -14.18 -8.44
CA GLY A 185 -20.01 -14.69 -9.44
C GLY A 185 -18.91 -15.47 -8.72
N GLU A 186 -18.47 -16.59 -9.29
CA GLU A 186 -17.39 -17.43 -8.75
C GLU A 186 -16.13 -16.59 -8.47
N LEU A 187 -15.88 -16.34 -7.19
CA LEU A 187 -14.64 -15.75 -6.69
C LEU A 187 -13.50 -16.74 -6.92
N LEU A 188 -12.55 -16.37 -7.79
CA LEU A 188 -11.19 -16.89 -7.71
C LEU A 188 -10.71 -16.73 -6.26
N ARG A 189 -10.35 -17.83 -5.60
CA ARG A 189 -10.00 -17.84 -4.18
C ARG A 189 -8.92 -16.78 -3.89
N VAL A 190 -9.27 -15.84 -3.04
CA VAL A 190 -8.51 -14.63 -2.65
C VAL A 190 -7.06 -14.87 -2.18
N PRO A 191 -6.64 -16.02 -1.60
CA PRO A 191 -5.26 -16.19 -1.12
C PRO A 191 -4.18 -16.16 -2.22
N ASP A 192 -4.49 -16.64 -3.44
CA ASP A 192 -3.49 -16.87 -4.50
C ASP A 192 -2.92 -15.58 -5.13
N HIS A 193 -3.67 -14.47 -5.09
CA HIS A 193 -3.25 -13.21 -5.73
C HIS A 193 -2.49 -12.29 -4.76
N TRP A 194 -2.87 -12.30 -3.48
CA TRP A 194 -2.24 -11.49 -2.44
C TRP A 194 -0.77 -11.87 -2.25
N PHE A 195 -0.49 -13.17 -2.17
CA PHE A 195 0.87 -13.70 -1.97
C PHE A 195 1.87 -13.32 -3.07
N ARG A 196 1.42 -13.34 -4.32
CA ARG A 196 2.27 -13.03 -5.49
C ARG A 196 2.72 -11.57 -5.52
N ARG A 197 1.90 -10.65 -5.00
CA ARG A 197 2.17 -9.20 -5.01
C ARG A 197 3.29 -8.83 -4.05
N PHE A 198 3.26 -9.35 -2.83
CA PHE A 198 4.28 -9.05 -1.81
C PHE A 198 5.66 -9.56 -2.19
N GLY A 199 5.76 -10.77 -2.74
CA GLY A 199 7.02 -11.31 -3.25
C GLY A 199 7.65 -10.40 -4.31
N TYR A 200 6.84 -9.86 -5.24
CA TYR A 200 7.30 -8.93 -6.27
C TYR A 200 7.82 -7.61 -5.68
N VAL A 201 7.07 -7.01 -4.74
CA VAL A 201 7.46 -5.74 -4.11
C VAL A 201 8.76 -5.90 -3.33
N HIS A 202 8.94 -6.99 -2.58
CA HIS A 202 10.21 -7.26 -1.91
C HIS A 202 11.35 -7.55 -2.88
N GLU A 203 11.10 -8.29 -3.97
CA GLU A 203 12.11 -8.56 -4.99
C GLU A 203 12.59 -7.29 -5.68
N TRP A 204 11.66 -6.39 -5.96
CA TRP A 204 11.95 -5.08 -6.50
C TRP A 204 12.71 -4.19 -5.50
N ASN A 205 12.25 -4.08 -4.26
CA ASN A 205 12.91 -3.27 -3.22
C ASN A 205 14.34 -3.75 -2.96
N ALA A 206 14.54 -5.06 -2.92
CA ALA A 206 15.86 -5.65 -2.77
C ALA A 206 16.78 -5.30 -3.93
N ALA A 207 16.28 -5.42 -5.17
CA ALA A 207 17.04 -5.07 -6.37
C ALA A 207 17.40 -3.58 -6.37
N TRP A 208 16.48 -2.71 -5.96
CA TRP A 208 16.70 -1.28 -5.81
C TRP A 208 17.79 -0.96 -4.79
N HIS A 209 17.70 -1.54 -3.59
CA HIS A 209 18.72 -1.35 -2.55
C HIS A 209 20.09 -1.88 -2.97
N ARG A 210 20.16 -3.02 -3.68
CA ARG A 210 21.41 -3.49 -4.28
C ARG A 210 22.00 -2.51 -5.28
N GLN A 211 21.17 -1.89 -6.13
CA GLN A 211 21.64 -0.90 -7.10
C GLN A 211 22.19 0.35 -6.42
N LEU A 212 21.63 0.74 -5.26
CA LEU A 212 22.13 1.84 -4.43
C LEU A 212 23.38 1.46 -3.62
N GLY A 213 23.76 0.18 -3.59
CA GLY A 213 24.87 -0.31 -2.78
C GLY A 213 24.53 -0.40 -1.28
N ASN A 214 23.23 -0.44 -0.94
CA ASN A 214 22.80 -0.67 0.42
C ASN A 214 22.96 -2.15 0.76
N GLU A 215 23.70 -2.43 1.82
CA GLU A 215 23.82 -3.76 2.42
C GLU A 215 22.96 -3.80 3.69
N PHE A 216 22.31 -4.94 3.94
CA PHE A 216 21.46 -5.16 5.12
C PHE A 216 22.02 -6.31 5.95
N ASP A 217 22.57 -5.98 7.12
CA ASP A 217 23.15 -6.98 8.02
C ASP A 217 22.08 -7.76 8.79
N VAL A 218 20.89 -7.18 8.93
CA VAL A 218 19.76 -7.72 9.70
C VAL A 218 18.51 -7.79 8.84
N VAL A 219 17.82 -8.92 8.86
CA VAL A 219 16.52 -9.08 8.21
C VAL A 219 15.45 -9.48 9.21
N PHE A 220 14.33 -8.74 9.23
CA PHE A 220 13.09 -9.21 9.84
C PHE A 220 12.37 -10.14 8.88
N LEU A 221 12.04 -11.35 9.33
CA LEU A 221 11.34 -12.39 8.57
C LEU A 221 10.08 -12.80 9.34
N GLY A 222 9.00 -13.11 8.64
CA GLY A 222 7.78 -13.61 9.25
C GLY A 222 6.53 -13.35 8.41
N SER A 223 5.37 -13.46 9.04
CA SER A 223 4.06 -13.19 8.42
C SER A 223 3.69 -11.69 8.49
N SER A 224 2.41 -11.36 8.33
CA SER A 224 1.95 -9.97 8.41
C SER A 224 2.18 -9.38 9.81
N MET A 225 2.21 -10.20 10.85
CA MET A 225 2.49 -9.71 12.20
C MET A 225 3.90 -9.14 12.31
N MET A 226 4.92 -9.81 11.73
CA MET A 226 6.28 -9.27 11.72
C MET A 226 6.43 -8.09 10.75
N LEU A 227 5.68 -8.08 9.64
CA LEU A 227 5.66 -6.93 8.73
C LEU A 227 5.25 -5.63 9.46
N TYR A 228 4.30 -5.70 10.39
CA TYR A 228 3.81 -4.53 11.14
C TYR A 228 4.61 -4.26 12.42
N ALA A 229 5.24 -5.29 13.00
CA ALA A 229 5.97 -5.18 14.26
C ALA A 229 7.43 -4.77 14.10
N GLY A 230 8.15 -5.33 13.11
CA GLY A 230 9.56 -5.05 12.90
C GLY A 230 9.76 -3.74 12.14
N ASP A 231 10.33 -2.73 12.79
CA ASP A 231 10.67 -1.44 12.17
C ASP A 231 12.18 -1.37 11.87
N PRO A 232 12.61 -1.50 10.60
CA PRO A 232 14.03 -1.47 10.23
C PRO A 232 14.73 -0.16 10.56
N ARG A 233 14.01 0.96 10.52
CA ARG A 233 14.57 2.29 10.77
C ARG A 233 14.86 2.44 12.26
N VAL A 234 13.91 2.05 13.12
CA VAL A 234 14.10 2.04 14.57
C VAL A 234 15.24 1.08 14.96
N PHE A 235 15.33 -0.09 14.33
CA PHE A 235 16.43 -1.02 14.58
C PHE A 235 17.77 -0.36 14.25
N THR A 236 17.90 0.22 13.05
CA THR A 236 19.13 0.86 12.57
C THR A 236 19.51 2.07 13.45
N GLU A 237 18.52 2.85 13.92
CA GLU A 237 18.71 3.97 14.86
C GLU A 237 19.29 3.51 16.21
N LEU A 238 18.78 2.38 16.72
CA LEU A 238 19.11 1.89 18.06
C LEU A 238 20.31 0.95 18.08
N ASP A 239 20.63 0.28 16.98
CA ASP A 239 21.71 -0.69 16.95
C ASP A 239 23.09 -0.03 17.09
N ALA A 240 23.76 -0.28 18.22
CA ALA A 240 25.05 0.34 18.52
C ALA A 240 26.18 -0.16 17.61
N ALA A 241 25.99 -1.30 16.93
CA ALA A 241 26.91 -1.80 15.92
C ALA A 241 26.75 -1.09 14.56
N GLY A 242 25.71 -0.26 14.40
CA GLY A 242 25.44 0.49 13.18
C GLY A 242 25.00 -0.39 12.01
N ARG A 243 24.38 -1.55 12.29
CA ARG A 243 23.87 -2.45 11.27
C ARG A 243 22.62 -1.87 10.63
N ASN A 244 22.48 -2.11 9.32
CA ASN A 244 21.26 -1.78 8.61
C ASN A 244 20.28 -2.96 8.67
N ALA A 245 19.01 -2.66 8.88
CA ALA A 245 17.94 -3.64 8.86
C ALA A 245 17.05 -3.53 7.60
N TYR A 246 16.42 -4.65 7.24
CA TYR A 246 15.37 -4.71 6.22
C TYR A 246 14.22 -5.61 6.71
N ASN A 247 12.97 -5.26 6.40
CA ASN A 247 11.83 -6.12 6.70
C ASN A 247 11.42 -6.90 5.45
N ALA A 248 11.70 -8.21 5.44
CA ALA A 248 11.39 -9.14 4.36
C ALA A 248 10.17 -10.03 4.69
N SER A 249 9.31 -9.61 5.62
CA SER A 249 8.16 -10.39 6.04
C SER A 249 7.06 -10.42 4.96
N VAL A 250 6.46 -11.59 4.75
CA VAL A 250 5.44 -11.80 3.72
C VAL A 250 4.08 -12.05 4.39
N PRO A 251 3.08 -11.18 4.21
CA PRO A 251 1.75 -11.35 4.81
C PRO A 251 1.11 -12.69 4.53
N GLY A 252 0.52 -13.29 5.57
CA GLY A 252 -0.15 -14.59 5.48
C GLY A 252 0.78 -15.78 5.25
N SER A 253 2.10 -15.63 5.41
CA SER A 253 3.04 -16.72 5.11
C SER A 253 3.15 -17.68 6.29
N TYR A 254 3.32 -18.95 5.94
CA TYR A 254 3.62 -20.00 6.91
C TYR A 254 5.11 -20.31 6.93
N PRO A 255 5.61 -21.05 7.93
CA PRO A 255 7.04 -21.33 8.06
C PRO A 255 7.65 -22.00 6.82
N GLU A 256 6.91 -22.90 6.17
CA GLU A 256 7.32 -23.52 4.91
C GLU A 256 7.52 -22.50 3.78
N ASP A 257 6.63 -21.52 3.63
CA ASP A 257 6.74 -20.46 2.63
C ASP A 257 7.89 -19.49 2.96
N GLN A 258 8.02 -19.15 4.24
CA GLN A 258 9.08 -18.27 4.74
C GLN A 258 10.47 -18.89 4.52
N ARG A 259 10.59 -20.22 4.65
CA ARG A 259 11.81 -20.95 4.29
C ARG A 259 12.19 -20.75 2.84
N MET A 260 11.25 -21.03 1.93
CA MET A 260 11.53 -20.95 0.50
C MET A 260 11.82 -19.49 0.10
N TRP A 261 11.11 -18.53 0.71
CA TRP A 261 11.38 -17.12 0.56
C TRP A 261 12.78 -16.72 1.02
N VAL A 262 13.22 -17.15 2.20
CA VAL A 262 14.55 -16.79 2.69
C VAL A 262 15.67 -17.46 1.88
N GLU A 263 15.44 -18.70 1.44
CA GLU A 263 16.40 -19.51 0.67
C GLU A 263 16.57 -19.01 -0.76
N GLU A 264 15.48 -18.82 -1.48
CA GLU A 264 15.53 -18.47 -2.90
C GLU A 264 15.71 -16.97 -3.14
N PHE A 265 15.38 -16.14 -2.15
CA PHE A 265 15.29 -14.70 -2.34
C PHE A 265 16.13 -13.88 -1.36
N VAL A 266 15.85 -13.95 -0.06
CA VAL A 266 16.43 -13.03 0.93
C VAL A 266 17.95 -13.22 1.05
N LEU A 267 18.43 -14.46 1.29
CA LEU A 267 19.87 -14.68 1.44
C LEU A 267 20.66 -14.35 0.18
N PRO A 268 20.25 -14.80 -1.04
CA PRO A 268 20.93 -14.39 -2.28
C PRO A 268 20.96 -12.88 -2.50
N SER A 269 19.99 -12.16 -1.93
CA SER A 269 19.81 -10.73 -2.13
C SER A 269 20.60 -9.84 -1.20
N PHE A 270 20.73 -10.22 0.07
CA PHE A 270 21.16 -9.31 1.13
C PHE A 270 22.36 -9.80 1.94
N SER A 271 22.72 -11.09 1.88
CA SER A 271 23.78 -11.69 2.71
C SER A 271 23.73 -11.28 4.19
N PRO A 272 22.55 -11.35 4.86
CA PRO A 272 22.43 -10.88 6.24
C PRO A 272 23.27 -11.74 7.19
N SER A 273 23.79 -11.11 8.24
CA SER A 273 24.46 -11.80 9.35
C SER A 273 23.48 -12.26 10.43
N LEU A 274 22.29 -11.66 10.48
CA LEU A 274 21.24 -11.93 11.45
C LEU A 274 19.86 -11.95 10.80
N VAL A 275 19.06 -12.95 11.13
CA VAL A 275 17.61 -13.00 10.85
C VAL A 275 16.85 -12.94 12.17
N VAL A 276 15.97 -11.95 12.30
CA VAL A 276 14.97 -11.85 13.38
C VAL A 276 13.66 -12.43 12.84
N TRP A 277 13.34 -13.65 13.24
CA TRP A 277 12.21 -14.40 12.70
C TRP A 277 11.00 -14.36 13.65
N GLY A 278 9.96 -13.62 13.26
CA GLY A 278 8.68 -13.55 13.95
C GLY A 278 7.77 -14.72 13.59
N LEU A 279 7.40 -15.50 14.60
CA LEU A 279 6.47 -16.62 14.48
C LEU A 279 5.27 -16.40 15.39
N ALA A 280 4.08 -16.36 14.81
CA ALA A 280 2.83 -16.22 15.52
C ALA A 280 2.17 -17.58 15.78
N THR A 281 1.28 -17.64 16.77
CA THR A 281 0.42 -18.82 17.00
C THR A 281 -0.31 -19.26 15.73
N ARG A 282 -0.77 -18.29 14.92
CA ARG A 282 -1.48 -18.53 13.65
C ARG A 282 -0.61 -19.25 12.62
N ASP A 283 0.71 -19.09 12.69
CA ASP A 283 1.64 -19.72 11.75
C ASP A 283 1.69 -21.25 11.98
N ILE A 284 1.36 -21.73 13.19
CA ILE A 284 1.31 -23.15 13.55
C ILE A 284 -0.12 -23.73 13.49
N GLN A 285 -1.09 -23.00 12.96
CA GLN A 285 -2.49 -23.45 12.92
C GLN A 285 -2.91 -23.96 11.54
N ALA A 286 -3.73 -25.01 11.51
CA ALA A 286 -4.37 -25.47 10.28
C ALA A 286 -5.32 -24.38 9.76
N PHE A 287 -5.24 -24.09 8.47
CA PHE A 287 -6.29 -23.32 7.81
C PHE A 287 -7.32 -24.30 7.28
N ASP A 288 -8.51 -24.32 7.89
CA ASP A 288 -9.62 -25.14 7.40
C ASP A 288 -10.35 -24.40 6.28
N ASP A 289 -9.82 -24.49 5.06
CA ASP A 289 -10.49 -24.03 3.85
C ASP A 289 -11.35 -25.14 3.19
N GLY A 290 -11.66 -26.21 3.94
CA GLY A 290 -12.39 -27.37 3.45
C GLY A 290 -11.54 -28.40 2.68
N GLU A 291 -10.26 -28.11 2.41
CA GLU A 291 -9.30 -29.06 1.82
C GLU A 291 -7.99 -29.19 2.63
N GLY A 292 -7.71 -28.27 3.56
CA GLY A 292 -6.41 -28.09 4.21
C GLY A 292 -6.11 -29.02 5.39
N GLY A 293 -5.18 -29.96 5.19
CA GLY A 293 -4.40 -30.56 6.27
C GLY A 293 -3.33 -29.60 6.79
N CYS A 294 -2.66 -29.97 7.89
CA CYS A 294 -1.58 -29.20 8.52
C CYS A 294 -0.35 -28.92 7.66
N LEU A 295 -0.25 -29.60 6.53
CA LEU A 295 0.68 -29.29 5.46
C LEU A 295 -0.17 -28.74 4.32
N PHE A 296 -0.44 -27.45 4.32
CA PHE A 296 -0.88 -26.82 3.09
C PHE A 296 0.27 -27.01 2.09
N PRO A 297 0.03 -27.55 0.89
CA PRO A 297 1.14 -27.88 0.03
C PRO A 297 1.84 -26.59 -0.37
N THR A 298 3.14 -26.71 -0.63
CA THR A 298 3.98 -25.84 -1.43
C THR A 298 3.34 -25.38 -2.76
N THR A 299 2.09 -25.72 -3.08
CA THR A 299 1.34 -25.29 -4.26
C THR A 299 1.19 -23.78 -4.35
N VAL A 300 1.12 -23.04 -3.25
CA VAL A 300 1.12 -21.56 -3.29
C VAL A 300 2.49 -21.07 -3.77
N TRP A 301 3.58 -21.58 -3.19
CA TRP A 301 4.95 -21.26 -3.61
C TRP A 301 5.28 -21.74 -5.03
N ASP A 302 4.96 -22.98 -5.38
CA ASP A 302 5.09 -23.55 -6.73
C ASP A 302 4.32 -22.73 -7.78
N LYS A 303 3.19 -22.14 -7.39
CA LYS A 303 2.46 -21.19 -8.24
C LYS A 303 3.20 -19.86 -8.32
N MET A 304 3.81 -19.38 -7.22
CA MET A 304 4.66 -18.17 -7.22
C MET A 304 5.89 -18.36 -8.11
N VAL A 305 6.67 -19.43 -7.95
CA VAL A 305 7.84 -19.75 -8.78
C VAL A 305 7.43 -19.87 -10.25
N ARG A 306 6.30 -20.53 -10.58
CA ARG A 306 5.80 -20.61 -11.96
C ARG A 306 5.33 -19.27 -12.53
N VAL A 307 4.83 -18.36 -11.69
CA VAL A 307 4.52 -16.99 -12.11
C VAL A 307 5.80 -16.19 -12.27
N ARG A 308 6.78 -16.38 -11.38
CA ARG A 308 8.11 -15.75 -11.45
C ARG A 308 8.83 -16.14 -12.73
N GLU A 309 8.91 -17.43 -13.04
CA GLU A 309 9.49 -17.94 -14.29
C GLU A 309 8.82 -17.35 -15.55
N LYS A 310 7.54 -16.96 -15.44
CA LYS A 310 6.78 -16.34 -16.54
C LYS A 310 6.86 -14.80 -16.56
N ALA A 311 6.93 -14.16 -15.41
CA ALA A 311 7.02 -12.70 -15.26
C ALA A 311 8.47 -12.20 -15.42
N PHE A 312 9.45 -13.05 -15.11
CA PHE A 312 10.88 -12.76 -15.12
C PHE A 312 11.67 -13.70 -16.03
N ALA A 313 11.03 -14.35 -17.02
CA ALA A 313 11.77 -14.74 -18.21
C ALA A 313 12.53 -13.48 -18.66
N PRO A 314 13.88 -13.52 -18.79
CA PRO A 314 14.70 -12.33 -18.94
C PRO A 314 14.11 -11.50 -20.07
N ILE A 315 13.50 -10.37 -19.69
CA ILE A 315 12.99 -9.44 -20.67
C ILE A 315 14.24 -8.72 -21.13
N ASP A 316 14.92 -9.28 -22.14
CA ASP A 316 16.10 -8.68 -22.77
C ASP A 316 15.81 -7.23 -23.23
N ALA A 317 14.52 -6.86 -23.36
CA ALA A 317 14.07 -5.51 -23.66
C ALA A 317 14.13 -4.50 -22.48
N LEU A 318 14.38 -4.93 -21.24
CA LEU A 318 14.58 -4.05 -20.09
C LEU A 318 16.06 -3.71 -19.83
N ASP A 319 16.97 -4.35 -20.57
CA ASP A 319 18.40 -4.08 -20.48
C ASP A 319 18.70 -2.70 -21.11
N GLY A 320 19.08 -1.73 -20.29
CA GLY A 320 19.37 -0.35 -20.71
C GLY A 320 18.20 0.65 -20.63
N VAL A 321 17.03 0.26 -20.11
CA VAL A 321 15.94 1.20 -19.80
C VAL A 321 16.23 1.88 -18.46
N PRO A 322 16.24 3.22 -18.36
CA PRO A 322 16.36 3.92 -17.08
C PRO A 322 15.16 3.57 -16.18
N TRP A 323 15.42 2.95 -15.05
CA TRP A 323 14.39 2.33 -14.20
C TRP A 323 13.34 3.30 -13.62
N HIS A 324 13.59 4.62 -13.67
CA HIS A 324 12.59 5.65 -13.36
C HIS A 324 11.32 5.49 -14.23
N ASP A 325 11.47 5.05 -15.48
CA ASP A 325 10.35 4.87 -16.42
C ASP A 325 9.53 3.58 -16.15
N LEU A 326 10.09 2.63 -15.40
CA LEU A 326 9.46 1.34 -15.08
C LEU A 326 8.67 1.36 -13.77
N TYR A 327 9.10 2.17 -12.79
CA TYR A 327 8.42 2.29 -11.50
C TYR A 327 7.41 3.43 -11.46
N PHE A 328 7.66 4.50 -12.23
CA PHE A 328 6.68 5.57 -12.48
C PHE A 328 5.84 5.32 -13.72
N ALA A 329 5.70 4.06 -14.17
CA ALA A 329 5.11 3.73 -15.46
C ALA A 329 3.70 4.35 -15.63
N GLU A 330 3.67 5.48 -16.32
CA GLU A 330 2.66 5.94 -17.28
C GLU A 330 2.32 4.87 -18.35
N THR A 331 2.83 3.63 -18.21
CA THR A 331 2.74 2.54 -19.19
C THR A 331 2.41 1.16 -18.59
N LEU A 332 1.92 1.06 -17.35
CA LEU A 332 1.03 -0.07 -17.04
C LEU A 332 -0.25 0.14 -17.84
N THR A 333 -0.35 -0.50 -19.00
CA THR A 333 -1.51 -0.44 -19.90
C THR A 333 -2.82 -0.52 -19.13
N ASP A 334 -3.87 0.15 -19.63
CA ASP A 334 -5.25 0.21 -19.11
C ASP A 334 -5.87 -1.15 -18.69
N ASP A 335 -5.25 -2.26 -19.05
CA ASP A 335 -5.69 -3.63 -18.75
C ASP A 335 -5.16 -4.20 -17.42
N ALA A 336 -4.33 -3.47 -16.68
CA ALA A 336 -3.94 -3.88 -15.33
C ALA A 336 -5.13 -3.77 -14.37
N ASP A 337 -5.42 -4.86 -13.66
CA ASP A 337 -6.52 -4.97 -12.71
C ASP A 337 -6.53 -3.76 -11.73
N PRO A 338 -7.63 -3.00 -11.61
CA PRO A 338 -7.73 -1.84 -10.74
C PRO A 338 -7.40 -2.13 -9.25
N LEU A 339 -7.65 -3.36 -8.78
CA LEU A 339 -7.26 -3.79 -7.44
C LEU A 339 -5.74 -3.96 -7.28
N ILE A 340 -4.99 -4.19 -8.37
CA ILE A 340 -3.52 -4.21 -8.35
C ILE A 340 -2.99 -2.77 -8.19
N ARG A 341 -3.59 -1.78 -8.86
CA ARG A 341 -3.15 -0.37 -8.75
C ARG A 341 -3.46 0.24 -7.38
N ALA A 342 -4.64 -0.01 -6.83
CA ALA A 342 -5.04 0.51 -5.51
C ALA A 342 -4.19 -0.07 -4.35
N GLU A 343 -3.75 -1.33 -4.46
CA GLU A 343 -2.91 -1.96 -3.43
C GLU A 343 -1.42 -1.60 -3.52
N ILE A 344 -0.87 -1.37 -4.72
CA ILE A 344 0.52 -0.91 -4.87
C ILE A 344 0.71 0.48 -4.23
N SER A 345 -0.30 1.36 -4.37
CA SER A 345 -0.30 2.68 -3.73
C SER A 345 -0.36 2.62 -2.20
N THR A 346 -1.00 1.61 -1.60
CA THR A 346 -1.08 1.46 -0.14
C THR A 346 0.17 0.79 0.46
N LEU A 347 0.96 0.10 -0.35
CA LEU A 347 2.24 -0.51 0.05
C LEU A 347 3.42 0.46 -0.03
N GLY A 348 3.41 1.41 -0.97
CA GLY A 348 4.39 2.50 -1.04
C GLY A 348 4.41 3.39 0.21
N ASP A 349 3.27 3.49 0.91
CA ASP A 349 3.11 4.26 2.16
C ASP A 349 3.67 3.54 3.41
N ARG A 350 4.12 2.28 3.30
CA ARG A 350 4.54 1.44 4.46
C ARG A 350 5.98 0.94 4.42
N ILE A 351 6.67 1.16 3.31
CA ILE A 351 8.10 0.86 3.17
C ILE A 351 8.81 2.21 3.19
N ASP A 352 9.23 2.65 4.37
CA ASP A 352 9.93 3.92 4.54
C ASP A 352 11.39 3.77 4.11
N TYR A 353 11.83 4.65 3.20
CA TYR A 353 13.17 4.67 2.62
C TYR A 353 14.01 5.65 3.44
N GLY A 354 15.07 5.15 4.07
CA GLY A 354 15.98 5.94 4.90
C GLY A 354 16.49 7.22 4.24
N ASP A 355 16.75 8.22 5.11
CA ASP A 355 17.38 9.54 4.89
C ASP A 355 16.49 10.75 4.49
N GLY A 356 15.23 10.80 4.92
CA GLY A 356 14.44 12.04 4.98
C GLY A 356 14.62 12.79 6.32
N PRO A 357 14.69 14.14 6.35
CA PRO A 357 14.83 14.91 7.58
C PRO A 357 13.61 14.74 8.51
N VAL A 358 13.89 14.51 9.79
CA VAL A 358 12.93 14.34 10.88
C VAL A 358 11.95 15.52 10.95
N ILE A 359 10.67 15.27 10.68
CA ILE A 359 9.57 16.19 10.99
C ILE A 359 9.26 16.02 12.48
N GLU A 360 9.43 17.08 13.28
CA GLU A 360 8.88 17.16 14.63
C GLU A 360 7.38 16.85 14.58
N GLU A 361 6.90 15.94 15.43
CA GLU A 361 5.52 15.48 15.49
C GLU A 361 4.51 16.63 15.54
N THR A 362 4.00 17.06 14.38
CA THR A 362 2.78 17.86 14.32
C THR A 362 1.61 16.98 14.79
N PRO A 363 0.76 17.45 15.71
CA PRO A 363 -0.28 16.63 16.29
C PRO A 363 -1.27 16.19 15.22
N PHE A 364 -1.36 14.87 15.02
CA PHE A 364 -2.34 14.22 14.15
C PHE A 364 -3.75 14.78 14.42
N PRO A 365 -4.41 15.41 13.43
CA PRO A 365 -5.71 16.03 13.63
C PRO A 365 -6.72 15.02 14.18
N GLU A 366 -7.52 15.42 15.17
CA GLU A 366 -8.45 14.53 15.87
C GLU A 366 -9.54 13.94 14.94
N ALA A 367 -9.85 14.65 13.84
CA ALA A 367 -10.72 14.17 12.78
C ALA A 367 -10.11 12.97 12.03
N SER A 368 -8.81 12.99 11.74
CA SER A 368 -8.10 11.87 11.12
C SER A 368 -7.98 10.67 12.06
N ARG A 369 -7.80 10.91 13.38
CA ARG A 369 -7.90 9.84 14.39
C ARG A 369 -9.30 9.24 14.47
N ALA A 370 -10.35 10.04 14.29
CA ALA A 370 -11.73 9.56 14.27
C ALA A 370 -12.04 8.73 13.02
N LEU A 371 -11.53 9.16 11.85
CA LEU A 371 -11.69 8.43 10.58
C LEU A 371 -10.96 7.08 10.61
N PHE A 372 -9.70 7.05 11.10
CA PHE A 372 -8.93 5.81 11.25
C PHE A 372 -9.63 4.83 12.20
N ARG A 373 -10.15 5.31 13.34
CA ARG A 373 -10.96 4.49 14.26
C ARG A 373 -12.23 3.96 13.61
N SER A 374 -12.88 4.73 12.74
CA SER A 374 -14.12 4.31 12.08
C SER A 374 -13.89 3.29 10.95
N ALA A 375 -12.82 3.44 10.17
CA ALA A 375 -12.45 2.51 9.10
C ALA A 375 -11.93 1.18 9.66
N SER A 376 -11.05 1.22 10.68
CA SER A 376 -10.64 0.03 11.43
C SER A 376 -11.83 -0.65 12.11
N ALA A 377 -12.79 0.11 12.65
CA ALA A 377 -14.02 -0.47 13.21
C ALA A 377 -14.91 -1.12 12.14
N ALA A 378 -15.01 -0.56 10.94
CA ALA A 378 -15.81 -1.13 9.85
C ALA A 378 -15.20 -2.43 9.28
N LEU A 379 -13.87 -2.49 9.12
CA LEU A 379 -13.16 -3.72 8.75
C LEU A 379 -13.22 -4.77 9.86
N ALA A 380 -13.06 -4.35 11.13
CA ALA A 380 -13.22 -5.24 12.28
C ALA A 380 -14.65 -5.82 12.39
N LEU A 381 -15.67 -5.03 12.05
CA LEU A 381 -17.07 -5.50 12.00
C LEU A 381 -17.33 -6.50 10.86
N GLN A 382 -16.57 -6.43 9.76
CA GLN A 382 -16.67 -7.39 8.66
C GLN A 382 -15.96 -8.73 8.99
N GLU A 383 -14.86 -8.68 9.75
CA GLU A 383 -14.16 -9.87 10.25
C GLU A 383 -14.89 -10.54 11.43
N ASP A 384 -15.69 -9.79 12.19
CA ASP A 384 -16.49 -10.32 13.31
C ASP A 384 -17.74 -11.12 12.87
N GLU A 385 -18.20 -11.01 11.62
CA GLU A 385 -19.45 -11.68 11.19
C GLU A 385 -19.26 -13.00 10.41
N GLU A 386 -18.16 -13.28 9.70
CA GLU A 386 -18.08 -14.50 8.84
C GLU A 386 -16.68 -15.15 8.69
N GLY A 387 -15.71 -14.91 9.57
CA GLY A 387 -14.51 -15.77 9.63
C GLY A 387 -14.88 -17.18 10.14
N PRO A 388 -14.28 -18.28 9.62
CA PRO A 388 -14.48 -19.59 10.23
C PRO A 388 -14.15 -19.50 11.73
N ALA A 389 -15.02 -20.06 12.57
CA ALA A 389 -14.87 -19.98 14.01
C ALA A 389 -13.50 -20.53 14.39
N LEU A 390 -12.65 -19.68 14.99
CA LEU A 390 -11.32 -20.05 15.48
C LEU A 390 -11.36 -21.22 16.50
N GLU A 391 -12.55 -21.56 16.99
CA GLU A 391 -12.87 -22.74 17.82
C GLU A 391 -12.46 -24.08 17.17
N GLU A 392 -12.25 -24.14 15.85
CA GLU A 392 -11.82 -25.37 15.14
C GLU A 392 -10.32 -25.39 14.78
N MET A 393 -9.55 -24.35 15.11
CA MET A 393 -8.13 -24.31 14.74
C MET A 393 -7.29 -25.29 15.57
N GLN A 394 -6.89 -26.38 14.92
CA GLN A 394 -5.96 -27.36 15.47
C GLN A 394 -4.50 -26.91 15.28
N VAL A 395 -3.68 -27.19 16.28
CA VAL A 395 -2.23 -26.98 16.21
C VAL A 395 -1.63 -28.01 15.26
N CYS A 396 -0.91 -27.52 14.26
CA CYS A 396 -0.19 -28.31 13.27
C CYS A 396 1.20 -28.64 13.75
N GLN A 397 1.32 -29.79 14.42
CA GLN A 397 2.58 -30.31 14.92
C GLN A 397 3.61 -30.48 13.80
N GLU A 398 3.16 -30.76 12.58
CA GLU A 398 3.99 -30.92 11.40
C GLU A 398 4.77 -29.64 11.03
N ARG A 399 4.29 -28.44 11.42
CA ARG A 399 4.95 -27.16 11.09
C ARG A 399 6.16 -26.84 11.98
N TYR A 400 6.34 -27.54 13.09
CA TYR A 400 7.58 -27.43 13.88
C TYR A 400 8.80 -27.96 13.11
N GLY A 401 8.62 -28.96 12.23
CA GLY A 401 9.70 -29.47 11.38
C GLY A 401 10.28 -28.40 10.45
N PRO A 402 9.46 -27.75 9.60
CA PRO A 402 9.89 -26.63 8.77
C PRO A 402 10.57 -25.49 9.53
N ILE A 403 10.12 -25.17 10.76
CA ILE A 403 10.79 -24.17 11.61
C ILE A 403 12.21 -24.62 11.96
N ALA A 404 12.36 -25.84 12.51
CA ALA A 404 13.66 -26.39 12.87
C ALA A 404 14.60 -26.44 11.66
N ASP A 405 14.14 -27.01 10.55
CA ASP A 405 14.93 -27.14 9.33
C ASP A 405 15.40 -25.79 8.79
N THR A 406 14.56 -24.76 8.85
CA THR A 406 14.90 -23.42 8.35
C THR A 406 15.97 -22.77 9.22
N ILE A 407 15.87 -22.92 10.55
CA ILE A 407 16.88 -22.43 11.49
C ILE A 407 18.20 -23.17 11.29
N GLU A 408 18.19 -24.50 11.25
CA GLU A 408 19.39 -25.30 11.01
C GLU A 408 20.06 -24.93 9.68
N TRP A 409 19.26 -24.71 8.63
CA TRP A 409 19.76 -24.29 7.34
C TRP A 409 20.40 -22.89 7.39
N LEU A 410 19.75 -21.89 7.98
CA LEU A 410 20.27 -20.52 8.14
C LEU A 410 21.57 -20.51 8.95
N VAL A 411 21.59 -21.21 10.09
CA VAL A 411 22.78 -21.37 10.93
C VAL A 411 23.91 -22.08 10.17
N GLY A 412 23.57 -23.07 9.34
CA GLY A 412 24.51 -23.72 8.42
C GLY A 412 25.10 -22.79 7.36
N GLN A 413 24.39 -21.73 6.99
CA GLN A 413 24.90 -20.65 6.13
C GLN A 413 25.74 -19.61 6.89
N GLY A 414 25.90 -19.76 8.21
CA GLY A 414 26.61 -18.80 9.07
C GLY A 414 25.76 -17.58 9.44
N VAL A 415 24.43 -17.66 9.29
CA VAL A 415 23.48 -16.61 9.67
C VAL A 415 22.99 -16.88 11.09
N ASP A 416 23.12 -15.91 11.98
CA ASP A 416 22.54 -16.01 13.31
C ASP A 416 21.00 -15.86 13.21
N VAL A 417 20.25 -16.66 13.97
CA VAL A 417 18.78 -16.61 13.97
C VAL A 417 18.26 -16.32 15.37
N LEU A 418 17.51 -15.22 15.53
CA LEU A 418 16.74 -14.90 16.73
C LEU A 418 15.26 -15.12 16.43
N VAL A 419 14.59 -15.99 17.18
CA VAL A 419 13.15 -16.23 17.00
C VAL A 419 12.35 -15.39 17.99
N VAL A 420 11.24 -14.80 17.53
CA VAL A 420 10.34 -14.00 18.36
C VAL A 420 8.92 -14.57 18.28
N GLY A 421 8.37 -14.97 19.42
CA GLY A 421 6.96 -15.35 19.54
C GLY A 421 6.08 -14.11 19.48
N MET A 422 5.32 -13.95 18.40
CA MET A 422 4.62 -12.69 18.10
C MET A 422 3.46 -12.42 19.07
N PRO A 423 3.30 -11.16 19.54
CA PRO A 423 2.23 -10.79 20.47
C PRO A 423 0.85 -10.89 19.81
N MET A 424 -0.18 -11.21 20.60
CA MET A 424 -1.57 -10.99 20.23
C MET A 424 -2.36 -10.53 21.46
N ASP A 425 -3.44 -9.81 21.21
CA ASP A 425 -4.27 -9.27 22.29
C ASP A 425 -5.14 -10.36 22.97
N ASP A 426 -5.80 -10.01 24.08
CA ASP A 426 -6.62 -10.97 24.84
C ASP A 426 -7.85 -11.45 24.04
N ARG A 427 -8.32 -10.64 23.08
CA ARG A 427 -9.47 -10.99 22.23
C ARG A 427 -9.09 -12.11 21.27
N GLN A 428 -7.96 -12.01 20.57
CA GLN A 428 -7.45 -13.04 19.67
C GLN A 428 -7.01 -14.28 20.43
N ALA A 429 -6.30 -14.10 21.56
CA ALA A 429 -5.92 -15.23 22.40
C ALA A 429 -7.16 -15.98 22.90
N GLY A 430 -8.22 -15.27 23.30
CA GLY A 430 -9.48 -15.83 23.75
C GLY A 430 -10.25 -16.62 22.70
N ARG A 431 -9.93 -16.44 21.41
CA ARG A 431 -10.52 -17.22 20.30
C ARG A 431 -9.85 -18.58 20.09
N LEU A 432 -8.71 -18.84 20.74
CA LEU A 432 -8.06 -20.15 20.73
C LEU A 432 -8.88 -21.16 21.56
N PRO A 433 -8.93 -22.45 21.19
CA PRO A 433 -9.64 -23.49 21.95
C PRO A 433 -9.33 -23.53 23.46
N GLN A 434 -8.10 -23.23 23.88
CA GLN A 434 -7.74 -23.10 25.31
C GLN A 434 -7.33 -21.67 25.70
N GLY A 435 -7.76 -20.68 24.93
CA GLY A 435 -7.46 -19.28 25.18
C GLY A 435 -5.96 -18.97 25.17
N ARG A 436 -5.57 -18.00 25.99
CA ARG A 436 -4.17 -17.61 26.25
C ARG A 436 -3.27 -18.77 26.67
N ALA A 437 -3.78 -19.76 27.40
CA ALA A 437 -2.97 -20.92 27.81
C ALA A 437 -2.43 -21.71 26.60
N GLN A 438 -3.25 -21.85 25.54
CA GLN A 438 -2.82 -22.51 24.31
C GLN A 438 -1.73 -21.73 23.58
N GLN A 439 -1.82 -20.39 23.54
CA GLN A 439 -0.77 -19.57 22.96
C GLN A 439 0.56 -19.75 23.71
N ILE A 440 0.54 -19.71 25.04
CA ILE A 440 1.74 -19.90 25.87
C ILE A 440 2.37 -21.26 25.59
N GLU A 441 1.57 -22.32 25.49
CA GLU A 441 2.07 -23.66 25.14
C GLU A 441 2.70 -23.69 23.73
N ILE A 442 2.08 -23.04 22.75
CA ILE A 442 2.61 -22.96 21.37
C ILE A 442 3.91 -22.17 21.34
N HIS A 443 3.98 -21.02 21.99
CA HIS A 443 5.20 -20.20 22.06
C HIS A 443 6.33 -20.93 22.80
N ALA A 444 6.03 -21.63 23.90
CA ALA A 444 7.00 -22.46 24.59
C ALA A 444 7.58 -23.55 23.68
N GLU A 445 6.73 -24.18 22.87
CA GLU A 445 7.16 -25.20 21.91
C GLU A 445 7.97 -24.61 20.74
N ILE A 446 7.55 -23.47 20.17
CA ILE A 446 8.34 -22.73 19.16
C ILE A 446 9.72 -22.41 19.72
N GLY A 447 9.79 -21.86 20.95
CA GLY A 447 11.05 -21.51 21.60
C GLY A 447 11.95 -22.71 21.83
N ARG A 448 11.38 -23.84 22.29
CA ARG A 448 12.11 -25.10 22.47
C ARG A 448 12.70 -25.59 21.14
N VAL A 449 11.87 -25.66 20.09
CA VAL A 449 12.27 -26.10 18.75
C VAL A 449 13.35 -25.19 18.18
N ALA A 450 13.20 -23.87 18.31
CA ALA A 450 14.15 -22.90 17.80
C ALA A 450 15.54 -23.04 18.44
N VAL A 451 15.59 -23.13 19.77
CA VAL A 451 16.86 -23.28 20.50
C VAL A 451 17.53 -24.63 20.19
N GLU A 452 16.74 -25.72 20.12
CA GLU A 452 17.27 -27.04 19.74
C GLU A 452 17.85 -27.05 18.31
N ALA A 453 17.24 -26.30 17.39
CA ALA A 453 17.70 -26.14 16.00
C ALA A 453 18.90 -25.19 15.85
N GLY A 454 19.35 -24.55 16.93
CA GLY A 454 20.56 -23.71 16.94
C GLY A 454 20.31 -22.21 16.82
N ALA A 455 19.08 -21.73 16.98
CA ALA A 455 18.81 -20.30 17.12
C ALA A 455 19.60 -19.73 18.31
N ILE A 456 20.06 -18.49 18.19
CA ILE A 456 20.85 -17.82 19.24
C ILE A 456 20.00 -17.46 20.47
N GLY A 457 18.67 -17.44 20.31
CA GLY A 457 17.72 -17.14 21.37
C GLY A 457 16.27 -17.22 20.89
N PHE A 458 15.37 -17.17 21.86
CA PHE A 458 13.92 -17.03 21.66
C PHE A 458 13.39 -15.95 22.60
N ILE A 459 12.61 -15.01 22.07
CA ILE A 459 11.93 -13.98 22.85
C ILE A 459 10.43 -14.27 22.79
N ASP A 460 9.82 -14.57 23.94
CA ASP A 460 8.36 -14.69 24.02
C ASP A 460 7.74 -13.32 24.29
N LEU A 461 7.10 -12.75 23.27
CA LEU A 461 6.36 -11.49 23.39
C LEU A 461 4.85 -11.72 23.44
N GLY A 462 4.37 -12.95 23.62
CA GLY A 462 2.96 -13.31 23.57
C GLY A 462 2.05 -12.43 24.43
N GLU A 463 2.55 -12.01 25.60
CA GLU A 463 1.84 -11.17 26.59
C GLU A 463 2.46 -9.78 26.79
N ALA A 464 3.43 -9.38 25.95
CA ALA A 464 4.21 -8.17 26.18
C ALA A 464 3.46 -6.86 25.89
N PHE A 465 2.33 -6.93 25.17
CA PHE A 465 1.59 -5.77 24.67
C PHE A 465 0.14 -5.79 25.14
N PRO A 466 -0.38 -4.69 25.72
CA PRO A 466 -1.79 -4.57 26.08
C PRO A 466 -2.67 -4.42 24.84
N ASP A 467 -3.98 -4.63 24.98
CA ASP A 467 -4.95 -4.61 23.86
C ASP A 467 -4.92 -3.30 23.04
N GLU A 468 -4.67 -2.15 23.68
CA GLU A 468 -4.56 -0.85 23.00
C GLU A 468 -3.33 -0.72 22.07
N SER A 469 -2.38 -1.65 22.15
CA SER A 469 -1.20 -1.66 21.28
C SER A 469 -1.50 -2.13 19.87
N PHE A 470 -2.70 -2.63 19.57
CA PHE A 470 -3.06 -3.23 18.28
C PHE A 470 -4.00 -2.33 17.45
N THR A 471 -3.84 -2.32 16.13
CA THR A 471 -4.62 -1.44 15.21
C THR A 471 -5.88 -2.06 14.62
N ASP A 472 -5.99 -3.39 14.66
CA ASP A 472 -7.12 -4.14 14.16
C ASP A 472 -7.70 -5.03 15.26
N VAL A 473 -8.40 -6.11 14.89
CA VAL A 473 -9.01 -7.09 15.81
C VAL A 473 -8.00 -7.80 16.73
N GLY A 474 -6.80 -7.28 16.96
CA GLY A 474 -5.83 -7.79 17.93
C GLY A 474 -4.63 -8.51 17.35
N VAL A 475 -4.39 -8.33 16.05
CA VAL A 475 -3.38 -9.08 15.28
C VAL A 475 -2.17 -8.22 14.96
N HIS A 476 -2.37 -7.01 14.44
CA HIS A 476 -1.27 -6.15 14.01
C HIS A 476 -0.98 -5.06 15.04
N LEU A 477 0.30 -4.90 15.41
CA LEU A 477 0.75 -3.82 16.27
C LEU A 477 0.55 -2.46 15.60
N SER A 478 0.15 -1.49 16.42
CA SER A 478 0.16 -0.07 16.08
C SER A 478 1.57 0.45 15.89
N TYR A 479 1.72 1.58 15.20
CA TYR A 479 3.03 2.20 14.99
C TYR A 479 3.80 2.48 16.30
N PRO A 480 3.19 3.04 17.37
CA PRO A 480 3.88 3.18 18.65
C PRO A 480 4.33 1.84 19.26
N ALA A 481 3.51 0.80 19.15
CA ALA A 481 3.83 -0.53 19.67
C ALA A 481 4.89 -1.25 18.83
N SER A 482 4.94 -1.00 17.51
CA SER A 482 5.97 -1.48 16.59
C SER A 482 7.36 -0.94 16.96
N ARG A 483 7.44 0.36 17.31
CA ARG A 483 8.68 0.94 17.85
C ARG A 483 9.10 0.23 19.14
N GLN A 484 8.18 0.06 20.10
CA GLN A 484 8.46 -0.63 21.36
C GLN A 484 8.87 -2.10 21.15
N PHE A 485 8.24 -2.81 20.22
CA PHE A 485 8.64 -4.17 19.82
C PHE A 485 10.09 -4.20 19.36
N THR A 486 10.46 -3.28 18.47
CA THR A 486 11.82 -3.20 17.95
C THR A 486 12.84 -2.81 19.03
N GLU A 487 12.47 -1.92 19.96
CA GLU A 487 13.29 -1.58 21.13
C GLU A 487 13.59 -2.82 21.98
N ILE A 488 12.58 -3.65 22.28
CA ILE A 488 12.75 -4.91 23.03
C ILE A 488 13.69 -5.87 22.29
N VAL A 489 13.51 -6.05 20.98
CA VAL A 489 14.39 -6.91 20.17
C VAL A 489 15.85 -6.46 20.24
N VAL A 490 16.11 -5.15 20.11
CA VAL A 490 17.47 -4.60 20.20
C VAL A 490 18.06 -4.77 21.60
N GLU A 491 17.27 -4.57 22.66
CA GLU A 491 17.72 -4.79 24.03
C GLU A 491 18.11 -6.25 24.30
N GLU A 492 17.31 -7.20 23.81
CA GLU A 492 17.59 -8.63 23.94
C GLU A 492 18.83 -9.05 23.15
N LEU A 493 19.02 -8.54 21.92
CA LEU A 493 20.24 -8.76 21.14
C LEU A 493 21.50 -8.28 21.89
N ARG A 494 21.44 -7.09 22.51
CA ARG A 494 22.53 -6.58 23.34
C ARG A 494 22.78 -7.48 24.56
N ALA A 495 21.72 -7.98 25.19
CA ALA A 495 21.82 -8.86 26.36
C ALA A 495 22.55 -10.18 26.05
N ILE A 496 22.39 -10.70 24.82
CA ILE A 496 23.11 -11.89 24.34
C ILE A 496 24.44 -11.57 23.65
N GLY A 497 24.88 -10.30 23.68
CA GLY A 497 26.18 -9.86 23.16
C GLY A 497 26.25 -9.78 21.64
N ARG A 498 25.12 -9.47 20.98
CA ARG A 498 24.98 -9.37 19.53
C ARG A 498 24.66 -7.97 19.05
#